data_AF-A0AB73B5L2-F1
#
_entry.id   AF-A0AB73B5L2-F1
#
_cell.length_a   1.000
_cell.length_b   1.000
_cell.length_c   1.000
_cell.angle_alpha   90.00
_cell.angle_beta   90.00
_cell.angle_gamma   90.00
#
_symmetry.space_group_name_H-M   'P 1'
#
loop_
_entity.id
_entity.type
_entity.pdbx_description
1 polymer ?
#
loop_
_entity_poly.entity_id
_entity_poly.type
_entity_poly.pdbx_seq_one_letter_code
_entity_poly.pdbx_strand_id
1 'polypeptide(L)'
;MTGHDWQNLAEMAQQLGDGAIHLLPGSAAQVQGIFNPTVLPKFLRDQPISSAPTPLLASPLSSPARDAARALAQHTSAETDSRALLPGLLVGIDGGAGDVVAQRPALGAIWRGQGYEVIEDAAPTGNVVAIDELAALIEAAIAREASAPETDSAKAVELIAPEAEHLPIGWLPDKEDPARVSLGAGLADGLLSAEIAALLGRLEVDISITPWRGLLFHDLPEGDAEVIVKVLAPRGFIFDINSPELSF
;
A
#
# COMPACT_ATOMS: atom_id res chain seq x y z
N MET A 1 -6.22 -2.00 -0.48
CA MET A 1 -7.07 -2.02 0.73
C MET A 1 -8.48 -2.40 0.31
N THR A 2 -9.26 -3.04 1.17
CA THR A 2 -10.67 -3.33 0.91
C THR A 2 -11.55 -2.11 1.25
N GLY A 3 -12.80 -2.09 0.76
CA GLY A 3 -13.77 -1.06 1.18
C GLY A 3 -14.02 -1.06 2.70
N HIS A 4 -13.96 -2.24 3.33
CA HIS A 4 -14.06 -2.36 4.78
C HIS A 4 -12.85 -1.74 5.51
N ASP A 5 -11.63 -1.94 5.00
CA ASP A 5 -10.43 -1.29 5.59
C ASP A 5 -10.56 0.24 5.56
N TRP A 6 -11.08 0.81 4.47
CA TRP A 6 -11.32 2.25 4.35
C TRP A 6 -12.37 2.76 5.35
N GLN A 7 -13.46 2.01 5.55
CA GLN A 7 -14.48 2.34 6.55
C GLN A 7 -13.92 2.29 7.97
N ASN A 8 -13.16 1.24 8.30
CA ASN A 8 -12.57 1.07 9.63
C ASN A 8 -11.52 2.16 9.92
N LEU A 9 -10.70 2.55 8.93
CA LEU A 9 -9.78 3.69 9.07
C LEU A 9 -10.53 5.01 9.25
N ALA A 10 -11.63 5.22 8.51
CA ALA A 10 -12.44 6.43 8.66
C ALA A 10 -13.03 6.54 10.07
N GLU A 11 -13.61 5.45 10.58
CA GLU A 11 -14.16 5.39 11.93
C GLU A 11 -13.07 5.60 12.98
N MET A 12 -11.89 4.99 12.81
CA MET A 12 -10.75 5.18 13.71
C MET A 12 -10.30 6.65 13.73
N ALA A 13 -10.10 7.26 12.56
CA ALA A 13 -9.69 8.65 12.45
C ALA A 13 -10.71 9.59 13.11
N GLN A 14 -12.00 9.34 12.91
CA GLN A 14 -13.07 10.17 13.45
C GLN A 14 -13.30 9.98 14.96
N GLN A 15 -13.27 8.74 15.44
CA GLN A 15 -13.66 8.41 16.81
C GLN A 15 -12.49 8.39 17.80
N LEU A 16 -11.26 8.19 17.30
CA LEU A 16 -10.08 7.97 18.15
C LEU A 16 -8.91 8.88 17.80
N GLY A 17 -8.84 9.45 16.60
CA GLY A 17 -7.71 10.23 16.11
C GLY A 17 -7.99 11.71 15.86
N ASP A 18 -7.20 12.31 14.97
CA ASP A 18 -7.25 13.71 14.57
C ASP A 18 -8.27 14.02 13.45
N GLY A 19 -9.07 13.03 13.06
CA GLY A 19 -10.06 13.15 11.98
C GLY A 19 -9.49 12.93 10.57
N ALA A 20 -8.21 12.57 10.43
CA ALA A 20 -7.57 12.32 9.15
C ALA A 20 -6.78 11.00 9.10
N ILE A 21 -6.52 10.57 7.88
CA ILE A 21 -5.66 9.45 7.53
C ILE A 21 -4.49 10.04 6.74
N HIS A 22 -3.29 9.79 7.22
CA HIS A 22 -2.04 10.28 6.66
C HIS A 22 -1.45 9.17 5.80
N LEU A 23 -1.40 9.37 4.48
CA LEU A 23 -0.72 8.47 3.56
C LEU A 23 0.78 8.67 3.70
N LEU A 24 1.48 7.58 3.99
CA LEU A 24 2.91 7.53 4.20
C LEU A 24 3.59 6.86 3.00
N PRO A 25 4.88 7.15 2.76
CA PRO A 25 5.67 6.33 1.86
C PRO A 25 5.58 4.85 2.24
N GLY A 26 5.66 4.00 1.24
CA GLY A 26 5.67 2.55 1.43
C GLY A 26 4.31 1.90 1.53
N SER A 27 3.32 2.45 0.82
CA SER A 27 1.96 1.91 0.74
C SER A 27 1.28 1.82 2.12
N ALA A 28 1.65 2.74 3.02
CA ALA A 28 1.21 2.76 4.40
C ALA A 28 0.24 3.92 4.67
N ALA A 29 -0.61 3.74 5.67
CA ALA A 29 -1.51 4.77 6.18
C ALA A 29 -1.42 4.83 7.70
N GLN A 30 -1.59 6.02 8.25
CA GLN A 30 -1.55 6.26 9.69
C GLN A 30 -2.71 7.14 10.14
N VAL A 31 -3.31 6.78 11.27
CA VAL A 31 -4.17 7.69 12.04
C VAL A 31 -3.34 8.26 13.19
N GLN A 32 -3.29 9.59 13.29
CA GLN A 32 -2.50 10.28 14.29
C GLN A 32 -3.38 10.84 15.42
N GLY A 33 -2.74 11.34 16.48
CA GLY A 33 -3.45 12.04 17.55
C GLY A 33 -4.37 11.17 18.38
N ILE A 34 -4.04 9.87 18.56
CA ILE A 34 -4.90 8.94 19.30
C ILE A 34 -5.13 9.43 20.73
N PHE A 35 -6.32 9.96 21.02
CA PHE A 35 -6.61 10.63 22.28
C PHE A 35 -7.11 9.68 23.37
N ASN A 36 -7.58 8.48 23.01
CA ASN A 36 -7.94 7.43 23.96
C ASN A 36 -7.27 6.08 23.60
N PRO A 37 -5.98 5.90 23.90
CA PRO A 37 -5.25 4.68 23.54
C PRO A 37 -5.76 3.44 24.27
N THR A 38 -6.52 3.57 25.36
CA THR A 38 -7.04 2.42 26.12
C THR A 38 -8.15 1.66 25.39
N VAL A 39 -8.90 2.32 24.50
CA VAL A 39 -9.97 1.68 23.71
C VAL A 39 -9.47 1.12 22.39
N LEU A 40 -8.30 1.57 21.91
CA LEU A 40 -7.72 1.15 20.63
C LEU A 40 -7.57 -0.38 20.51
N PRO A 41 -7.10 -1.14 21.52
CA PRO A 41 -7.03 -2.60 21.42
C PRO A 41 -8.40 -3.26 21.24
N LYS A 42 -9.47 -2.69 21.82
CA LYS A 42 -10.83 -3.20 21.61
C LYS A 42 -11.31 -2.85 20.21
N PHE A 43 -11.13 -1.60 19.79
CA PHE A 43 -11.51 -1.13 18.45
C PHE A 43 -10.89 -2.02 17.36
N LEU A 44 -9.57 -2.26 17.41
CA LEU A 44 -8.86 -3.11 16.45
C LEU A 44 -9.28 -4.59 16.48
N ARG A 45 -9.83 -5.08 17.61
CA ARG A 45 -10.40 -6.44 17.69
C ARG A 45 -11.78 -6.51 17.05
N ASP A 46 -12.61 -5.49 17.29
CA ASP A 46 -13.98 -5.44 16.79
C ASP A 46 -14.03 -5.05 15.30
N GLN A 47 -13.05 -4.26 14.84
CA GLN A 47 -12.89 -3.74 13.48
C GLN A 47 -11.43 -3.93 13.03
N PRO A 48 -11.05 -5.14 12.60
CA PRO A 48 -9.69 -5.39 12.15
C PRO A 48 -9.38 -4.59 10.88
N ILE A 49 -8.15 -4.13 10.78
CA ILE A 49 -7.61 -3.45 9.60
C ILE A 49 -6.43 -4.28 9.12
N SER A 50 -6.43 -4.65 7.84
CA SER A 50 -5.32 -5.42 7.28
C SER A 50 -4.01 -4.64 7.41
N SER A 51 -2.98 -5.26 8.00
CA SER A 51 -1.68 -4.61 8.23
C SER A 51 -0.54 -5.62 8.23
N ALA A 52 0.59 -5.26 7.62
CA ALA A 52 1.81 -6.04 7.71
C ALA A 52 2.72 -5.43 8.80
N PRO A 53 3.55 -6.24 9.48
CA PRO A 53 4.51 -5.73 10.47
C PRO A 53 5.65 -4.92 9.83
N THR A 54 5.87 -5.09 8.53
CA THR A 54 6.91 -4.45 7.72
C THR A 54 6.28 -3.70 6.54
N PRO A 55 6.89 -2.61 6.04
CA PRO A 55 6.53 -2.03 4.74
C PRO A 55 6.51 -3.09 3.63
N LEU A 56 5.34 -3.31 3.04
CA LEU A 56 5.11 -4.26 1.96
C LEU A 56 4.65 -3.53 0.70
N LEU A 57 5.55 -3.38 -0.26
CA LEU A 57 5.27 -2.70 -1.52
C LEU A 57 4.73 -3.68 -2.56
N ALA A 58 3.90 -3.16 -3.46
CA ALA A 58 3.50 -3.85 -4.68
C ALA A 58 3.52 -2.88 -5.84
N SER A 59 3.89 -3.33 -7.04
CA SER A 59 3.77 -2.51 -8.25
C SER A 59 2.30 -2.13 -8.42
N PRO A 60 1.94 -0.84 -8.30
CA PRO A 60 0.54 -0.43 -8.16
C PRO A 60 -0.30 -0.77 -9.39
N LEU A 61 0.28 -0.84 -10.59
CA LEU A 61 -0.46 -1.19 -11.82
C LEU A 61 -0.47 -2.68 -12.15
N SER A 62 0.14 -3.55 -11.35
CA SER A 62 0.16 -5.00 -11.57
C SER A 62 -0.82 -5.71 -10.65
N SER A 63 -1.92 -6.26 -11.20
CA SER A 63 -2.87 -7.04 -10.39
C SER A 63 -2.19 -8.22 -9.68
N PRO A 64 -1.36 -9.05 -10.36
CA PRO A 64 -0.66 -10.15 -9.69
C PRO A 64 0.19 -9.68 -8.50
N ALA A 65 0.88 -8.55 -8.64
CA ALA A 65 1.69 -8.01 -7.55
C ALA A 65 0.85 -7.53 -6.36
N ARG A 66 -0.25 -6.81 -6.64
CA ARG A 66 -1.18 -6.34 -5.60
C ARG A 66 -1.87 -7.50 -4.86
N ASP A 67 -2.30 -8.51 -5.60
CA ASP A 67 -2.98 -9.68 -5.02
C ASP A 67 -2.02 -10.51 -4.16
N ALA A 68 -0.78 -10.70 -4.60
CA ALA A 68 0.28 -11.31 -3.79
C ALA A 68 0.55 -10.53 -2.51
N ALA A 69 0.74 -9.20 -2.60
CA ALA A 69 0.97 -8.38 -1.41
C ALA A 69 -0.20 -8.43 -0.43
N ARG A 70 -1.45 -8.45 -0.93
CA ARG A 70 -2.65 -8.60 -0.09
C ARG A 70 -2.67 -9.96 0.61
N ALA A 71 -2.37 -11.04 -0.10
CA ALA A 71 -2.27 -12.38 0.48
C ALA A 71 -1.18 -12.45 1.56
N LEU A 72 0.02 -11.95 1.26
CA LEU A 72 1.16 -11.91 2.18
C LEU A 72 0.88 -11.09 3.44
N ALA A 73 0.22 -9.93 3.29
CA ALA A 73 -0.20 -9.13 4.44
C ALA A 73 -1.17 -9.92 5.34
N GLN A 74 -2.14 -10.63 4.76
CA GLN A 74 -3.09 -11.44 5.52
C GLN A 74 -2.42 -12.62 6.25
N HIS A 75 -1.49 -13.31 5.59
CA HIS A 75 -0.71 -14.40 6.18
C HIS A 75 0.10 -13.91 7.39
N THR A 76 0.83 -12.80 7.23
CA THR A 76 1.68 -12.24 8.28
C THR A 76 0.91 -11.56 9.42
N SER A 77 -0.28 -11.01 9.15
CA SER A 77 -1.18 -10.47 10.19
C SER A 77 -1.69 -11.54 11.16
N ALA A 78 -1.94 -12.77 10.68
CA ALA A 78 -2.61 -13.82 11.44
C ALA A 78 -1.69 -14.50 12.47
N GLU A 79 -0.39 -14.58 12.18
CA GLU A 79 0.60 -15.31 12.98
C GLU A 79 1.32 -14.43 14.02
N THR A 80 1.15 -13.10 13.96
CA THR A 80 1.95 -12.18 14.76
C THR A 80 1.23 -11.69 16.02
N ASP A 81 1.38 -12.42 17.12
CA ASP A 81 0.98 -12.00 18.49
C ASP A 81 1.74 -10.74 18.98
N SER A 82 2.83 -10.38 18.29
CA SER A 82 3.78 -9.31 18.63
C SER A 82 3.70 -8.17 17.62
N ARG A 83 2.86 -7.16 17.90
CA ARG A 83 2.69 -5.90 17.14
C ARG A 83 3.94 -4.99 17.06
N ALA A 84 5.15 -5.55 17.15
CA ALA A 84 6.36 -4.80 16.90
C ALA A 84 6.40 -4.47 15.40
N LEU A 85 6.35 -3.18 15.08
CA LEU A 85 6.62 -2.72 13.73
C LEU A 85 8.10 -2.98 13.43
N LEU A 86 8.37 -3.51 12.25
CA LEU A 86 9.69 -3.81 11.72
C LEU A 86 9.97 -2.89 10.52
N PRO A 87 10.12 -1.57 10.76
CA PRO A 87 10.19 -0.60 9.68
C PRO A 87 11.52 -0.67 8.91
N GLY A 88 12.53 -1.40 9.41
CA GLY A 88 13.83 -1.61 8.76
C GLY A 88 13.88 -2.75 7.74
N LEU A 89 12.89 -3.64 7.75
CA LEU A 89 12.72 -4.65 6.71
C LEU A 89 11.81 -4.07 5.63
N LEU A 90 12.25 -4.03 4.38
CA LEU A 90 11.40 -3.65 3.24
C LEU A 90 11.11 -4.89 2.40
N VAL A 91 9.82 -5.23 2.26
CA VAL A 91 9.37 -6.30 1.37
C VAL A 91 8.74 -5.69 0.11
N GLY A 92 9.07 -6.22 -1.06
CA GLY A 92 8.56 -5.68 -2.33
C GLY A 92 8.13 -6.73 -3.35
N ILE A 93 6.92 -6.59 -3.89
CA ILE A 93 6.40 -7.42 -4.98
C ILE A 93 6.34 -6.59 -6.26
N ASP A 94 7.25 -6.85 -7.19
CA ASP A 94 7.33 -6.18 -8.48
C ASP A 94 6.50 -6.91 -9.55
N GLY A 95 5.75 -6.18 -10.35
CA GLY A 95 4.96 -6.70 -11.46
C GLY A 95 5.75 -7.01 -12.73
N GLY A 96 7.05 -6.75 -12.74
CA GLY A 96 7.94 -6.80 -13.91
C GLY A 96 8.26 -5.42 -14.51
N ALA A 97 7.72 -4.34 -13.95
CA ALA A 97 7.98 -2.97 -14.39
C ALA A 97 9.26 -2.37 -13.78
N GLY A 98 9.77 -2.97 -12.69
CA GLY A 98 10.97 -2.52 -12.00
C GLY A 98 10.77 -1.35 -11.04
N ASP A 99 9.53 -0.88 -10.88
CA ASP A 99 9.15 0.24 -10.01
C ASP A 99 9.30 -0.09 -8.52
N VAL A 100 9.11 -1.36 -8.13
CA VAL A 100 9.34 -1.83 -6.75
C VAL A 100 10.76 -2.34 -6.58
N VAL A 101 11.33 -3.05 -7.56
CA VAL A 101 12.74 -3.48 -7.51
C VAL A 101 13.69 -2.28 -7.39
N ALA A 102 13.37 -1.17 -8.04
CA ALA A 102 14.13 0.08 -7.92
C ALA A 102 14.18 0.61 -6.48
N GLN A 103 13.23 0.26 -5.62
CA GLN A 103 13.22 0.59 -4.19
C GLN A 103 14.18 -0.29 -3.36
N ARG A 104 14.84 -1.25 -4.00
CA ARG A 104 15.84 -2.15 -3.39
C ARG A 104 15.29 -2.89 -2.15
N PRO A 105 14.14 -3.59 -2.26
CA PRO A 105 13.59 -4.35 -1.14
C PRO A 105 14.60 -5.42 -0.69
N ALA A 106 14.73 -5.60 0.62
CA ALA A 106 15.64 -6.59 1.19
C ALA A 106 15.18 -8.02 0.86
N LEU A 107 13.87 -8.21 0.76
CA LEU A 107 13.23 -9.47 0.35
C LEU A 107 12.02 -9.17 -0.52
N GLY A 108 11.64 -10.10 -1.39
CA GLY A 108 10.40 -9.96 -2.15
C GLY A 108 10.42 -10.81 -3.39
N ALA A 109 9.74 -10.35 -4.43
CA ALA A 109 9.77 -11.05 -5.70
C ALA A 109 9.37 -10.20 -6.90
N ILE A 110 9.67 -10.71 -8.10
CA ILE A 110 9.22 -10.20 -9.38
C ILE A 110 8.25 -11.21 -10.00
N TRP A 111 7.06 -10.77 -10.40
CA TRP A 111 6.12 -11.61 -11.14
C TRP A 111 6.66 -12.00 -12.51
N ARG A 112 6.65 -13.31 -12.83
CA ARG A 112 7.12 -13.88 -14.10
C ARG A 112 6.03 -14.60 -14.90
N GLY A 113 4.76 -14.29 -14.67
CA GLY A 113 3.62 -14.87 -15.38
C GLY A 113 3.16 -16.24 -14.88
N GLN A 114 4.08 -17.03 -14.30
CA GLN A 114 3.80 -18.38 -13.77
C GLN A 114 4.21 -18.56 -12.31
N GLY A 115 4.79 -17.53 -11.69
CA GLY A 115 5.36 -17.58 -10.36
C GLY A 115 6.14 -16.31 -10.04
N TYR A 116 6.81 -16.33 -8.89
CA TYR A 116 7.46 -15.18 -8.30
C TYR A 116 8.98 -15.42 -8.26
N GLU A 117 9.75 -14.68 -9.05
CA GLU A 117 11.21 -14.71 -8.97
C GLU A 117 11.67 -14.01 -7.69
N VAL A 118 12.31 -14.73 -6.77
CA VAL A 118 12.69 -14.22 -5.45
C VAL A 118 13.75 -13.13 -5.56
N ILE A 119 13.56 -12.05 -4.80
CA ILE A 119 14.56 -11.01 -4.53
C ILE A 119 15.10 -11.24 -3.12
N GLU A 120 16.42 -11.32 -2.97
CA GLU A 120 17.11 -11.38 -1.68
C GLU A 120 18.28 -10.39 -1.70
N ASP A 121 18.54 -9.72 -0.58
CA ASP A 121 19.60 -8.72 -0.45
C ASP A 121 19.56 -7.66 -1.56
N ALA A 122 18.35 -7.22 -1.92
CA ALA A 122 18.06 -6.29 -3.01
C ALA A 122 18.50 -6.73 -4.41
N ALA A 123 18.65 -8.04 -4.64
CA ALA A 123 18.98 -8.60 -5.95
C ALA A 123 18.03 -9.76 -6.34
N PRO A 124 17.57 -9.82 -7.61
CA PRO A 124 16.87 -11.01 -8.10
C PRO A 124 17.80 -12.23 -8.08
N THR A 125 17.30 -13.33 -7.54
CA THR A 125 18.06 -14.57 -7.35
C THR A 125 18.04 -15.49 -8.57
N GLY A 126 17.10 -15.27 -9.51
CA GLY A 126 16.80 -16.19 -10.60
C GLY A 126 15.92 -17.38 -10.20
N ASN A 127 15.64 -17.58 -8.90
CA ASN A 127 14.78 -18.67 -8.43
C ASN A 127 13.30 -18.26 -8.48
N VAL A 128 12.46 -19.05 -9.15
CA VAL A 128 11.01 -18.77 -9.29
C VAL A 128 10.22 -19.74 -8.43
N VAL A 129 9.43 -19.19 -7.52
CA VAL A 129 8.67 -19.94 -6.52
C VAL A 129 7.17 -19.67 -6.60
N ALA A 130 6.37 -20.52 -5.96
CA ALA A 130 4.94 -20.29 -5.76
C ALA A 130 4.70 -19.29 -4.61
N ILE A 131 3.49 -18.73 -4.53
CA ILE A 131 3.14 -17.72 -3.51
C ILE A 131 3.29 -18.26 -2.08
N ASP A 132 2.95 -19.53 -1.83
CA ASP A 132 3.05 -20.14 -0.49
C ASP A 132 4.51 -20.25 -0.02
N GLU A 133 5.43 -20.55 -0.94
CA GLU A 133 6.86 -20.59 -0.63
C GLU A 133 7.42 -19.18 -0.40
N LEU A 134 6.98 -18.19 -1.20
CA LEU A 134 7.32 -16.78 -0.97
C LEU A 134 6.82 -16.28 0.39
N ALA A 135 5.60 -16.67 0.80
CA ALA A 135 5.05 -16.34 2.10
C ALA A 135 5.93 -16.89 3.24
N ALA A 136 6.33 -18.17 3.14
CA ALA A 136 7.21 -18.79 4.13
C ALA A 136 8.58 -18.09 4.22
N LEU A 137 9.16 -17.65 3.11
CA LEU A 137 10.41 -16.88 3.10
C LEU A 137 10.25 -15.53 3.82
N ILE A 138 9.15 -14.83 3.56
CA ILE A 138 8.84 -13.53 4.18
C ILE A 138 8.60 -13.67 5.68
N GLU A 139 7.83 -14.67 6.10
CA GLU A 139 7.60 -14.99 7.51
C GLU A 139 8.92 -15.30 8.23
N ALA A 140 9.80 -16.10 7.62
CA ALA A 140 11.12 -16.40 8.17
C ALA A 140 11.99 -15.14 8.31
N ALA A 141 11.93 -14.21 7.36
CA ALA A 141 12.64 -12.94 7.44
C ALA A 141 12.09 -12.03 8.56
N ILE A 142 10.76 -11.92 8.67
CA ILE A 142 10.09 -11.18 9.75
C ILE A 142 10.50 -11.75 11.12
N ALA A 143 10.50 -13.07 11.28
CA ALA A 143 10.88 -13.72 12.54
C ALA A 143 12.37 -13.48 12.90
N ARG A 144 13.26 -13.48 11.90
CA ARG A 144 14.69 -13.15 12.10
C ARG A 144 14.87 -11.70 12.53
N GLU A 145 14.22 -10.77 11.84
CA GLU A 145 14.28 -9.34 12.13
C GLU A 145 13.73 -9.04 13.54
N ALA A 146 12.58 -9.62 13.89
CA ALA A 146 11.99 -9.48 15.23
C ALA A 146 12.86 -10.08 16.36
N SER A 147 13.76 -11.02 16.05
CA SER A 147 14.67 -11.64 17.02
C SER A 147 16.04 -10.94 17.09
N ALA A 148 16.29 -9.93 16.25
CA ALA A 148 17.55 -9.20 16.25
C ALA A 148 17.70 -8.35 17.54
N PRO A 149 18.91 -8.22 18.11
CA PRO A 149 19.12 -7.46 19.32
C PRO A 149 18.82 -5.96 19.11
N GLU A 150 18.07 -5.33 20.03
CA GLU A 150 17.61 -3.92 19.98
C GLU A 150 18.70 -2.84 19.82
N THR A 151 19.97 -3.23 19.92
CA THR A 151 21.12 -2.33 19.65
C THR A 151 21.23 -1.94 18.19
N ASP A 152 20.58 -2.69 17.30
CA ASP A 152 20.29 -2.30 15.92
C ASP A 152 18.84 -1.80 15.87
N SER A 153 18.59 -0.57 16.35
CA SER A 153 17.31 0.09 16.10
C SER A 153 17.23 0.34 14.60
N ALA A 154 16.69 -0.64 13.87
CA ALA A 154 16.55 -0.59 12.42
C ALA A 154 15.76 0.66 12.07
N LYS A 155 16.46 1.65 11.49
CA LYS A 155 15.82 2.88 11.02
C LYS A 155 14.77 2.49 9.98
N ALA A 156 13.65 3.22 9.99
CA ALA A 156 12.67 3.06 8.94
C ALA A 156 13.32 3.18 7.56
N VAL A 157 13.05 2.22 6.68
CA VAL A 157 13.59 2.25 5.31
C VAL A 157 13.07 3.50 4.62
N GLU A 158 13.99 4.36 4.20
CA GLU A 158 13.67 5.49 3.33
C GLU A 158 13.52 4.98 1.90
N LEU A 159 12.35 5.23 1.32
CA LEU A 159 12.11 4.90 -0.08
C LEU A 159 12.86 5.85 -1.01
N ILE A 160 13.27 5.30 -2.15
CA ILE A 160 13.85 6.07 -3.23
C ILE A 160 12.70 6.80 -3.93
N ALA A 161 12.73 8.13 -3.90
CA ALA A 161 11.75 8.95 -4.59
C ALA A 161 11.74 8.59 -6.09
N PRO A 162 10.57 8.29 -6.68
CA PRO A 162 10.47 8.00 -8.10
C PRO A 162 10.64 9.31 -8.88
N GLU A 163 11.08 9.21 -10.13
CA GLU A 163 10.99 10.36 -11.03
C GLU A 163 9.51 10.69 -11.26
N ALA A 164 9.16 11.98 -11.24
CA ALA A 164 7.78 12.43 -11.28
C ALA A 164 7.01 11.89 -12.51
N GLU A 165 7.70 11.74 -13.65
CA GLU A 165 7.15 11.22 -14.91
C GLU A 165 6.73 9.73 -14.84
N HIS A 166 7.15 9.02 -13.79
CA HIS A 166 6.87 7.59 -13.59
C HIS A 166 5.82 7.31 -12.52
N LEU A 167 5.29 8.36 -11.88
CA LEU A 167 4.21 8.20 -10.92
C LEU A 167 2.90 7.82 -11.64
N PRO A 168 2.14 6.85 -11.12
CA PRO A 168 0.87 6.46 -11.69
C PRO A 168 -0.21 7.48 -11.30
N ILE A 169 -0.16 8.67 -11.90
CA ILE A 169 -1.10 9.78 -11.68
C ILE A 169 -1.89 10.06 -12.96
N GLY A 170 -3.18 10.33 -12.80
CA GLY A 170 -4.09 10.62 -13.89
C GLY A 170 -4.69 9.37 -14.51
N TRP A 171 -4.99 9.45 -15.81
CA TRP A 171 -5.68 8.39 -16.54
C TRP A 171 -4.68 7.36 -17.05
N LEU A 172 -4.79 6.11 -16.61
CA LEU A 172 -3.85 5.04 -16.92
C LEU A 172 -4.62 3.90 -17.62
N PRO A 173 -4.64 3.88 -18.96
CA PRO A 173 -5.33 2.85 -19.73
C PRO A 173 -4.77 1.46 -19.41
N ASP A 174 -5.65 0.47 -19.31
CA ASP A 174 -5.22 -0.92 -19.26
C ASP A 174 -4.58 -1.31 -20.61
N LYS A 175 -3.56 -2.16 -20.55
CA LYS A 175 -2.79 -2.56 -21.74
C LYS A 175 -3.50 -3.61 -22.57
N GLU A 176 -4.35 -4.42 -21.96
CA GLU A 176 -5.02 -5.57 -22.57
C GLU A 176 -6.47 -5.22 -22.97
N ASP A 177 -7.15 -4.40 -22.17
CA ASP A 177 -8.49 -3.90 -22.46
C ASP A 177 -8.56 -2.36 -22.40
N PRO A 178 -8.42 -1.68 -23.55
CA PRO A 178 -8.46 -0.21 -23.61
C PRO A 178 -9.75 0.43 -23.09
N ALA A 179 -10.86 -0.31 -22.92
CA ALA A 179 -12.09 0.21 -22.32
C ALA A 179 -12.03 0.29 -20.79
N ARG A 180 -10.95 -0.24 -20.20
CA ARG A 180 -10.68 -0.28 -18.76
C ARG A 180 -9.51 0.64 -18.44
N VAL A 181 -9.62 1.31 -17.30
CA VAL A 181 -8.67 2.34 -16.87
C VAL A 181 -8.40 2.16 -15.39
N SER A 182 -7.14 2.34 -14.98
CA SER A 182 -6.81 2.67 -13.60
C SER A 182 -6.69 4.19 -13.48
N LEU A 183 -7.28 4.77 -12.44
CA LEU A 183 -7.24 6.21 -12.21
C LEU A 183 -6.31 6.50 -11.03
N GLY A 184 -5.21 7.18 -11.30
CA GLY A 184 -4.22 7.58 -10.31
C GLY A 184 -4.48 8.96 -9.75
N ALA A 185 -4.37 9.14 -8.44
CA ALA A 185 -4.59 10.41 -7.78
C ALA A 185 -3.53 10.69 -6.71
N GLY A 186 -3.00 11.91 -6.72
CA GLY A 186 -2.26 12.48 -5.61
C GLY A 186 -3.19 13.18 -4.62
N LEU A 187 -2.64 13.48 -3.45
CA LEU A 187 -3.27 14.30 -2.42
C LEU A 187 -2.26 15.34 -1.97
N ALA A 188 -2.72 16.56 -1.69
CA ALA A 188 -1.88 17.54 -1.02
C ALA A 188 -1.44 16.98 0.36
N ASP A 189 -0.13 16.96 0.60
CA ASP A 189 0.51 16.40 1.80
C ASP A 189 0.19 14.92 2.11
N GLY A 190 -0.43 14.18 1.19
CA GLY A 190 -0.88 12.81 1.44
C GLY A 190 -2.01 12.72 2.47
N LEU A 191 -2.79 13.79 2.69
CA LEU A 191 -3.82 13.82 3.73
C LEU A 191 -5.21 13.47 3.19
N LEU A 192 -5.88 12.53 3.85
CA LEU A 192 -7.24 12.11 3.54
C LEU A 192 -8.14 12.34 4.75
N SER A 193 -9.25 13.06 4.61
CA SER A 193 -10.18 13.20 5.74
C SER A 193 -10.94 11.90 6.00
N ALA A 194 -11.39 11.70 7.25
CA ALA A 194 -12.24 10.56 7.61
C ALA A 194 -13.52 10.49 6.75
N GLU A 195 -14.11 11.63 6.39
CA GLU A 195 -15.29 11.68 5.52
C GLU A 195 -14.99 11.10 4.13
N ILE A 196 -13.83 11.48 3.54
CA ILE A 196 -13.43 10.96 2.25
C ILE A 196 -13.11 9.47 2.34
N ALA A 197 -12.39 9.02 3.36
CA ALA A 197 -12.14 7.59 3.54
C ALA A 197 -13.43 6.77 3.69
N ALA A 198 -14.42 7.29 4.40
CA ALA A 198 -15.74 6.67 4.48
C ALA A 198 -16.45 6.63 3.12
N LEU A 199 -16.28 7.67 2.29
CA LEU A 199 -16.75 7.68 0.90
C LEU A 199 -16.04 6.60 0.08
N LEU A 200 -14.69 6.53 0.13
CA LEU A 200 -13.90 5.53 -0.59
C LEU A 200 -14.32 4.11 -0.21
N GLY A 201 -14.57 3.85 1.07
CA GLY A 201 -15.01 2.54 1.52
C GLY A 201 -16.41 2.13 1.05
N ARG A 202 -17.21 3.06 0.51
CA ARG A 202 -18.50 2.78 -0.14
C ARG A 202 -18.40 2.69 -1.66
N LEU A 203 -17.28 3.13 -2.23
CA LEU A 203 -16.97 2.86 -3.63
C LEU A 203 -16.70 1.35 -3.71
N GLU A 204 -17.50 0.62 -4.47
CA GLU A 204 -17.29 -0.81 -4.74
C GLU A 204 -16.16 -0.98 -5.78
N VAL A 205 -15.04 -0.30 -5.54
CA VAL A 205 -13.87 -0.19 -6.42
C VAL A 205 -12.65 -0.64 -5.62
N ASP A 206 -11.76 -1.42 -6.25
CA ASP A 206 -10.48 -1.75 -5.61
C ASP A 206 -9.59 -0.51 -5.59
N ILE A 207 -9.09 -0.15 -4.41
CA ILE A 207 -8.27 1.04 -4.20
C ILE A 207 -7.00 0.64 -3.45
N SER A 208 -5.85 1.03 -3.99
CA SER A 208 -4.56 0.86 -3.31
C SER A 208 -3.92 2.20 -2.99
N ILE A 209 -3.26 2.26 -1.84
CA ILE A 209 -2.24 3.27 -1.58
C ILE A 209 -0.99 2.84 -2.35
N THR A 210 -0.42 3.77 -3.11
CA THR A 210 0.83 3.57 -3.84
C THR A 210 2.03 3.71 -2.88
N PRO A 211 3.22 3.20 -3.25
CA PRO A 211 4.44 3.43 -2.47
C PRO A 211 4.78 4.91 -2.27
N TRP A 212 4.19 5.78 -3.08
CA TRP A 212 4.49 7.21 -3.15
C TRP A 212 3.29 8.05 -2.71
N ARG A 213 2.58 7.66 -1.65
CA ARG A 213 1.53 8.48 -1.00
C ARG A 213 0.36 8.92 -1.90
N GLY A 214 0.22 8.34 -3.09
CA GLY A 214 -0.95 8.49 -3.96
C GLY A 214 -1.94 7.34 -3.78
N LEU A 215 -3.12 7.49 -4.36
CA LEU A 215 -4.16 6.46 -4.46
C LEU A 215 -4.31 6.02 -5.91
N LEU A 216 -4.61 4.75 -6.11
CA LEU A 216 -4.93 4.19 -7.42
C LEU A 216 -6.27 3.46 -7.33
N PHE A 217 -7.21 3.87 -8.18
CA PHE A 217 -8.51 3.24 -8.37
C PHE A 217 -8.38 2.29 -9.55
N HIS A 218 -8.50 0.99 -9.30
CA HIS A 218 -8.18 -0.02 -10.29
C HIS A 218 -9.38 -0.39 -11.13
N ASP A 219 -9.10 -0.77 -12.36
CA ASP A 219 -10.02 -1.51 -13.21
C ASP A 219 -11.42 -0.88 -13.22
N LEU A 220 -11.52 0.32 -13.78
CA LEU A 220 -12.74 1.12 -13.92
C LEU A 220 -13.19 1.17 -15.38
N PRO A 221 -14.50 1.13 -15.67
CA PRO A 221 -15.00 1.59 -16.97
C PRO A 221 -14.70 3.09 -17.11
N GLU A 222 -14.40 3.56 -18.32
CA GLU A 222 -14.07 4.98 -18.56
C GLU A 222 -15.11 5.95 -17.99
N GLY A 223 -16.40 5.65 -18.16
CA GLY A 223 -17.48 6.49 -17.65
C GLY A 223 -17.47 6.64 -16.12
N ASP A 224 -17.11 5.59 -15.39
CA ASP A 224 -17.04 5.62 -13.93
C ASP A 224 -15.79 6.40 -13.47
N ALA A 225 -14.67 6.24 -14.17
CA ALA A 225 -13.46 7.02 -13.92
C ALA A 225 -13.72 8.53 -14.08
N GLU A 226 -14.47 8.95 -15.11
CA GLU A 226 -14.88 10.35 -15.24
C GLU A 226 -15.71 10.86 -14.06
N VAL A 227 -16.65 10.04 -13.57
CA VAL A 227 -17.49 10.40 -12.43
C VAL A 227 -16.64 10.55 -11.17
N ILE A 228 -15.70 9.63 -10.94
CA ILE A 228 -14.77 9.70 -9.81
C ILE A 228 -13.96 11.00 -9.86
N VAL A 229 -13.39 11.36 -11.01
CA VAL A 229 -12.66 12.64 -11.16
C VAL A 229 -13.56 13.83 -10.83
N LYS A 230 -14.79 13.87 -11.36
CA LYS A 230 -15.74 14.97 -11.11
C LYS A 230 -16.12 15.11 -9.63
N VAL A 231 -16.16 14.00 -8.89
CA VAL A 231 -16.48 13.99 -7.46
C VAL A 231 -15.27 14.33 -6.60
N LEU A 232 -14.11 13.76 -6.91
CA LEU A 232 -12.94 13.81 -6.04
C LEU A 232 -12.02 15.00 -6.31
N ALA A 233 -11.91 15.49 -7.55
CA ALA A 233 -11.05 16.65 -7.85
C ALA A 233 -11.46 17.91 -7.06
N PRO A 234 -12.77 18.27 -6.94
CA PRO A 234 -13.20 19.38 -6.09
C PRO A 234 -12.94 19.16 -4.60
N ARG A 235 -12.59 17.94 -4.18
CA ARG A 235 -12.32 17.54 -2.79
C ARG A 235 -10.81 17.39 -2.50
N GLY A 236 -9.96 17.93 -3.37
CA GLY A 236 -8.51 18.01 -3.14
C GLY A 236 -7.70 16.85 -3.72
N PHE A 237 -8.32 15.98 -4.52
CA PHE A 237 -7.57 14.96 -5.27
C PHE A 237 -6.95 15.57 -6.53
N ILE A 238 -5.71 15.22 -6.80
CA ILE A 238 -4.91 15.75 -7.90
C ILE A 238 -4.72 14.64 -8.94
N PHE A 239 -5.30 14.82 -10.13
CA PHE A 239 -5.24 13.86 -11.23
C PHE A 239 -4.29 14.29 -12.36
N ASP A 240 -3.55 15.39 -12.19
CA ASP A 240 -2.54 15.86 -13.14
C ASP A 240 -1.15 15.66 -12.55
N ILE A 241 -0.34 14.84 -13.22
CA ILE A 241 1.05 14.51 -12.85
C ILE A 241 1.97 15.74 -12.86
N ASN A 242 1.59 16.80 -13.59
CA ASN A 242 2.36 18.05 -13.68
C ASN A 242 1.88 19.11 -12.69
N SER A 243 0.89 18.79 -11.84
CA SER A 243 0.36 19.74 -10.88
C SER A 243 1.44 20.13 -9.86
N PRO A 244 1.66 21.44 -9.62
CA PRO A 244 2.62 21.92 -8.62
C PRO A 244 2.19 21.60 -7.18
N GLU A 245 0.96 21.14 -6.97
CA GLU A 245 0.41 20.78 -5.67
C GLU A 245 0.74 19.33 -5.27
N LEU A 246 1.35 18.54 -6.18
CA LEU A 246 1.81 17.21 -5.85
C LEU A 246 3.02 17.26 -4.91
N SER A 247 2.86 16.65 -3.74
CA SER A 247 3.90 16.46 -2.75
C SER A 247 4.00 14.97 -2.40
N PHE A 248 5.17 14.37 -2.59
CA PHE A 248 5.44 12.96 -2.29
C PHE A 248 6.56 12.86 -1.25
#